data_AF-A0A3N5GCQ5-F1
#
_entry.id   AF-A0A3N5GCQ5-F1
#
_cell.length_a   1.000
_cell.length_b   1.000
_cell.length_c   1.000
_cell.angle_alpha   90.00
_cell.angle_beta   90.00
_cell.angle_gamma   90.00
#
_symmetry.space_group_name_H-M   'P 1'
#
loop_
_entity.id
_entity.type
_entity.pdbx_description
1 polymer ?
#
loop_
_entity_poly.entity_id
_entity_poly.type
_entity_poly.pdbx_seq_one_letter_code
_entity_poly.pdbx_strand_id
1 'polypeptide(L)'
;FAKKNGVTTADLQIREVDGGKYVVALVKSTGRPAPEVLAEALPGFVSAIKFDKSMKWLPASRRAGNDSGIAFSRPIRWFVSLLGSTVLPFEYAGVTAGNVSRGLRPNGSPELVIPSADQYFNVIRDAGIVLDSEERSRLIVEMVKKAAASVGGEAIIEPGLLAEVTNLVEKPTAVLGSFNPDFLGLPRDVLIGTMKKHQRYFPVQKVSGAPVSGVKSTLTPDTGKRGTLLPHFIAIRNGDEQYLDIVQHGNEHVLGARFADANFFVREDVKKPLEAYRDGLKTLIFQTKLGSMLDKSDRMVKLAPALAEMLALTEHETRAAQRATFLAKADLTTQMVTEMTSLQGIIGREYALRSGEAPEVAAAIGEQYQPVPQTKIGVVVALSDRIDSLVGLFAAGVIPSGAKDPFGLRRAAIGTVQPLISPPSGVEHDLDFDLRAAIEHSAATQPLPVSDEVKAQILEFLTGRLRVVLTEMGFRYDVVEAVLAAQAHNPAASARAVKALVAWVKRSDWTPILDGYARCVRIIRSAKISEQLSVNSDQFIDEAERDLYAALSSIDHRPSSINELLAIVAILIPAINAFFDKVLVMADDPAVRQNRLALVGQVANLSAGIADLSKLEGF
;
A
#
# COMPACT_ATOMS: atom_id res chain seq x y z
N PHE A 1 42.51 22.72 -20.32
CA PHE A 1 42.96 22.22 -19.01
C PHE A 1 43.06 23.35 -17.97
N ALA A 2 43.97 24.31 -18.09
CA ALA A 2 44.14 25.43 -17.13
C ALA A 2 42.82 26.18 -16.82
N LYS A 3 42.12 26.66 -17.86
CA LYS A 3 40.82 27.34 -17.73
C LYS A 3 39.73 26.50 -17.03
N LYS A 4 39.74 25.18 -17.20
CA LYS A 4 38.78 24.26 -16.55
C LYS A 4 39.02 24.16 -15.04
N ASN A 5 40.28 24.32 -14.60
CA ASN A 5 40.69 24.20 -13.21
C ASN A 5 40.91 25.56 -12.52
N GLY A 6 40.48 26.67 -13.15
CA GLY A 6 40.57 28.01 -12.56
C GLY A 6 41.99 28.55 -12.38
N VAL A 7 43.00 27.97 -13.05
CA VAL A 7 44.40 28.40 -12.98
C VAL A 7 44.88 28.98 -14.31
N THR A 8 45.95 29.78 -14.30
CA THR A 8 46.55 30.31 -15.52
C THR A 8 47.55 29.32 -16.13
N THR A 9 47.99 29.56 -17.37
CA THR A 9 49.03 28.72 -18.00
C THR A 9 50.38 28.84 -17.31
N ALA A 10 50.63 29.92 -16.56
CA ALA A 10 51.85 30.12 -15.78
C ALA A 10 51.90 29.26 -14.51
N ASP A 11 50.74 28.81 -14.02
CA ASP A 11 50.61 27.99 -12.81
C ASP A 11 50.73 26.47 -13.10
N LEU A 12 50.90 26.10 -14.38
CA LEU A 12 51.05 24.73 -14.83
C LEU A 12 52.49 24.25 -14.62
N GLN A 13 52.65 23.02 -14.14
CA GLN A 13 53.95 22.39 -13.94
C GLN A 13 54.02 21.09 -14.72
N ILE A 14 55.19 20.76 -15.26
CA ILE A 14 55.42 19.44 -15.85
C ILE A 14 55.87 18.53 -14.70
N ARG A 15 55.14 17.43 -14.47
CA ARG A 15 55.52 16.39 -13.51
C ARG A 15 55.51 15.04 -14.18
N GLU A 16 56.44 14.21 -13.75
CA GLU A 16 56.49 12.82 -14.15
C GLU A 16 55.56 12.02 -13.25
N VAL A 17 54.57 11.36 -13.85
CA VAL A 17 53.58 10.53 -13.17
C VAL A 17 53.54 9.21 -13.92
N ASP A 18 53.72 8.09 -13.21
CA ASP A 18 53.71 6.73 -13.77
C ASP A 18 54.62 6.53 -15.01
N GLY A 19 55.81 7.14 -14.99
CA GLY A 19 56.82 7.02 -16.05
C GLY A 19 56.57 7.87 -17.30
N GLY A 20 55.58 8.76 -17.30
CA GLY A 20 55.33 9.73 -18.37
C GLY A 20 55.34 11.18 -17.87
N LYS A 21 55.75 12.14 -18.74
CA LYS A 21 55.72 13.58 -18.42
C LYS A 21 54.35 14.19 -18.73
N TYR A 22 53.65 14.64 -17.69
CA TYR A 22 52.33 15.26 -17.79
C TYR A 22 52.36 16.72 -17.33
N VAL A 23 51.50 17.55 -17.93
CA VAL A 23 51.25 18.92 -17.47
C VAL A 23 50.16 18.87 -16.39
N VAL A 24 50.51 19.25 -15.15
CA VAL A 24 49.64 19.23 -13.99
C VAL A 24 49.38 20.64 -13.46
N ALA A 25 48.23 20.85 -12.81
CA ALA A 25 47.88 22.08 -12.11
C ALA A 25 47.78 21.80 -10.61
N LEU A 26 48.47 22.59 -9.78
CA LEU A 26 48.33 22.51 -8.33
C LEU A 26 47.17 23.41 -7.89
N VAL A 27 46.00 22.83 -7.66
CA VAL A 27 44.84 23.56 -7.14
C VAL A 27 44.84 23.49 -5.63
N LYS A 28 45.23 24.57 -4.96
CA LYS A 28 45.14 24.70 -3.49
C LYS A 28 43.81 25.35 -3.13
N SER A 29 42.89 24.58 -2.55
CA SER A 29 41.65 25.11 -1.99
C SER A 29 41.86 25.41 -0.51
N THR A 30 41.71 26.68 -0.11
CA THR A 30 41.80 27.08 1.30
C THR A 30 40.49 26.71 2.00
N GLY A 31 40.58 25.94 3.09
CA GLY A 31 39.41 25.62 3.92
C GLY A 31 38.81 26.89 4.56
N ARG A 32 37.49 26.90 4.73
CA ARG A 32 36.76 27.99 5.41
C ARG A 32 36.42 27.58 6.85
N PRO A 33 36.31 28.52 7.80
CA PRO A 33 35.83 28.21 9.14
C PRO A 33 34.43 27.58 9.11
N ALA A 34 34.23 26.49 9.85
CA ALA A 34 32.94 25.79 9.89
C ALA A 34 31.75 26.70 10.28
N PRO A 35 31.87 27.64 11.25
CA PRO A 35 30.76 28.55 11.58
C PRO A 35 30.26 29.39 10.40
N GLU A 36 31.17 29.88 9.55
CA GLU A 36 30.82 30.71 8.39
C GLU A 36 30.09 29.88 7.33
N VAL A 37 30.64 28.71 7.01
CA VAL A 37 30.05 27.81 6.01
C VAL A 37 28.66 27.34 6.46
N LEU A 38 28.51 26.99 7.73
CA LEU A 38 27.24 26.54 8.28
C LEU A 38 26.21 27.68 8.36
N ALA A 39 26.59 28.88 8.79
CA ALA A 39 25.69 30.03 8.83
C ALA A 39 25.12 30.36 7.43
N GLU A 40 25.92 30.21 6.37
CA GLU A 40 25.47 30.38 4.97
C GLU A 40 24.58 29.23 4.49
N ALA A 41 24.89 27.98 4.86
CA ALA A 41 24.20 26.80 4.36
C ALA A 41 22.85 26.52 5.04
N LEU A 42 22.71 26.85 6.33
CA LEU A 42 21.54 26.51 7.15
C LEU A 42 20.22 27.08 6.62
N PRO A 43 20.11 28.35 6.18
CA PRO A 43 18.87 28.86 5.56
C PRO A 43 18.43 28.04 4.34
N GLY A 44 19.40 27.65 3.49
CA GLY A 44 19.16 26.80 2.33
C GLY A 44 18.65 25.42 2.72
N PHE A 45 19.25 24.82 3.75
CA PHE A 45 18.80 23.54 4.30
C PHE A 45 17.36 23.60 4.82
N VAL A 46 17.01 24.61 5.63
CA VAL A 46 15.64 24.77 6.15
C VAL A 46 14.64 24.94 5.01
N SER A 47 15.00 25.69 3.97
CA SER A 47 14.15 25.91 2.79
C SER A 47 13.91 24.65 1.94
N ALA A 48 14.83 23.67 2.01
CA ALA A 48 14.77 22.45 1.24
C ALA A 48 13.89 21.35 1.88
N ILE A 49 13.43 21.55 3.12
CA ILE A 49 12.57 20.59 3.83
C ILE A 49 11.22 20.52 3.10
N LYS A 50 10.86 19.32 2.64
CA LYS A 50 9.60 19.06 1.93
C LYS A 50 8.55 18.53 2.91
N PHE A 51 7.32 19.03 2.74
CA PHE A 51 6.15 18.60 3.51
C PHE A 51 5.03 18.22 2.55
N ASP A 52 4.17 17.28 2.96
CA ASP A 52 2.98 16.90 2.19
C ASP A 52 1.99 18.06 2.03
N LYS A 53 1.92 18.93 3.04
CA LYS A 53 1.14 20.17 3.04
C LYS A 53 1.97 21.31 3.60
N SER A 54 2.15 22.35 2.81
CA SER A 54 2.79 23.59 3.21
C SER A 54 1.79 24.74 3.16
N MET A 55 1.93 25.69 4.09
CA MET A 55 1.17 26.93 4.10
C MET A 55 2.15 28.10 4.03
N LYS A 56 1.73 29.19 3.40
CA LYS A 56 2.47 30.45 3.46
C LYS A 56 2.15 31.14 4.77
N TRP A 57 3.19 31.50 5.52
CA TRP A 57 3.02 32.17 6.81
C TRP A 57 3.55 33.59 6.74
N LEU A 58 2.81 34.51 7.35
CA LEU A 58 3.35 35.83 7.68
C LEU A 58 4.41 35.67 8.79
N PRO A 59 5.44 36.53 8.83
CA PRO A 59 6.42 36.50 9.90
C PRO A 59 5.75 36.59 11.28
N ALA A 60 6.33 35.89 12.27
CA ALA A 60 5.83 35.89 13.63
C ALA A 60 5.84 37.31 14.28
N SER A 61 6.70 38.21 13.78
CA SER A 61 6.82 39.61 14.18
C SER A 61 5.84 40.50 13.43
N ARG A 62 4.60 40.66 13.92
CA ARG A 62 3.68 41.70 13.41
C ARG A 62 4.09 43.13 13.82
N ARG A 63 5.31 43.58 13.50
CA ARG A 63 5.72 45.01 13.62
C ARG A 63 6.66 45.53 12.53
N ALA A 64 7.13 44.73 11.58
CA ALA A 64 7.90 45.23 10.45
C ALA A 64 7.29 44.71 9.14
N GLY A 65 7.03 45.62 8.20
CA GLY A 65 6.31 45.38 6.95
C GLY A 65 7.06 44.57 5.89
N ASN A 66 7.64 43.42 6.26
CA ASN A 66 8.23 42.48 5.30
C ASN A 66 7.39 41.20 5.24
N ASP A 67 6.70 41.02 4.12
CA ASP A 67 5.94 39.83 3.79
C ASP A 67 6.90 38.72 3.33
N SER A 68 7.35 37.84 4.23
CA SER A 68 8.34 36.81 3.86
C SER A 68 7.79 35.79 2.86
N GLY A 69 6.46 35.56 2.85
CA GLY A 69 5.77 34.69 1.89
C GLY A 69 6.24 33.22 1.89
N ILE A 70 7.04 32.81 2.88
CA ILE A 70 7.71 31.51 2.94
C ILE A 70 6.71 30.40 3.25
N ALA A 71 6.78 29.31 2.47
CA ALA A 71 5.96 28.13 2.65
C ALA A 71 6.62 27.16 3.65
N PHE A 72 5.90 26.80 4.72
CA PHE A 72 6.33 25.80 5.71
C PHE A 72 5.11 25.08 6.29
N SER A 73 5.28 23.91 6.91
CA SER A 73 4.16 23.15 7.47
C SER A 73 3.44 23.87 8.62
N ARG A 74 4.16 24.67 9.41
CA ARG A 74 3.67 25.49 10.53
C ARG A 74 4.52 26.78 10.64
N PRO A 75 4.04 27.85 11.33
CA PRO A 75 4.87 29.03 11.53
C PRO A 75 6.11 28.68 12.36
N ILE A 76 7.29 29.04 11.86
CA ILE A 76 8.54 28.93 12.60
C ILE A 76 8.55 29.99 13.70
N ARG A 77 8.93 29.62 14.92
CA ARG A 77 8.87 30.49 16.11
C ARG A 77 10.23 30.79 16.72
N TRP A 78 11.18 29.87 16.63
CA TRP A 78 12.57 30.05 17.06
C TRP A 78 13.46 29.02 16.35
N PHE A 79 14.77 29.25 16.37
CA PHE A 79 15.78 28.25 16.04
C PHE A 79 16.82 28.17 17.15
N VAL A 80 17.24 26.96 17.50
CA VAL A 80 18.46 26.71 18.27
C VAL A 80 19.52 26.26 17.29
N SER A 81 20.62 27.01 17.18
CA SER A 81 21.69 26.78 16.20
C SER A 81 23.05 26.95 16.86
N LEU A 82 23.71 25.84 17.18
CA LEU A 82 24.93 25.79 17.99
C LEU A 82 25.98 24.86 17.35
N LEU A 83 27.25 25.29 17.37
CA LEU A 83 28.42 24.44 17.14
C LEU A 83 29.23 24.40 18.44
N GLY A 84 29.12 23.31 19.20
CA GLY A 84 29.58 23.30 20.59
C GLY A 84 28.80 24.35 21.39
N SER A 85 29.49 25.29 22.03
CA SER A 85 28.88 26.45 22.72
C SER A 85 28.73 27.70 21.83
N THR A 86 29.23 27.65 20.58
CA THR A 86 29.20 28.81 19.67
C THR A 86 27.86 28.89 18.96
N VAL A 87 27.16 30.01 19.10
CA VAL A 87 25.94 30.29 18.33
C VAL A 87 26.29 30.49 16.86
N LEU A 88 25.58 29.80 15.97
CA LEU A 88 25.67 30.00 14.53
C LEU A 88 24.50 30.88 14.07
N PRO A 89 24.70 32.21 13.94
CA PRO A 89 23.62 33.12 13.61
C PRO A 89 23.22 32.94 12.15
N PHE A 90 21.93 32.74 11.93
CA PHE A 90 21.30 32.89 10.62
C PHE A 90 19.88 33.40 10.81
N GLU A 91 19.29 33.95 9.74
CA GLU A 91 17.89 34.34 9.73
C GLU A 91 17.15 33.57 8.65
N TYR A 92 15.97 33.05 9.00
CA TYR A 92 15.06 32.45 8.04
C TYR A 92 13.62 32.72 8.45
N ALA A 93 12.77 33.06 7.48
CA ALA A 93 11.35 33.38 7.70
C ALA A 93 11.10 34.48 8.77
N GLY A 94 12.02 35.44 8.91
CA GLY A 94 11.94 36.50 9.92
C GLY A 94 12.24 36.03 11.35
N VAL A 95 12.87 34.87 11.52
CA VAL A 95 13.29 34.30 12.81
C VAL A 95 14.80 34.16 12.82
N THR A 96 15.45 34.81 13.79
CA THR A 96 16.89 34.72 14.01
C THR A 96 17.21 33.51 14.89
N ALA A 97 18.21 32.73 14.49
CA ALA A 97 18.70 31.61 15.27
C ALA A 97 19.55 32.06 16.47
N GLY A 98 19.38 31.36 17.58
CA GLY A 98 20.10 31.62 18.82
C GLY A 98 20.35 30.33 19.60
N ASN A 99 20.44 30.46 20.92
CA ASN A 99 20.61 29.33 21.84
C ASN A 99 19.42 29.12 22.77
N VAL A 100 18.27 29.74 22.49
CA VAL A 100 17.08 29.67 23.36
C VAL A 100 16.04 28.76 22.71
N SER A 101 15.68 27.70 23.42
CA SER A 101 14.51 26.85 23.14
C SER A 101 13.33 27.26 24.02
N ARG A 102 12.24 26.50 23.94
CA ARG A 102 11.01 26.73 24.71
C ARG A 102 10.52 25.45 25.38
N GLY A 103 10.01 25.59 26.59
CA GLY A 103 9.32 24.52 27.30
C GLY A 103 7.87 24.30 26.83
N LEU A 104 7.16 23.45 27.58
CA LEU A 104 5.79 23.04 27.29
C LEU A 104 4.81 24.22 27.19
N ARG A 105 3.93 24.19 26.17
CA ARG A 105 2.90 25.22 25.95
C ARG A 105 1.90 25.41 27.10
N PRO A 106 1.38 24.34 27.75
CA PRO A 106 0.50 24.50 28.92
C PRO A 106 1.13 25.31 30.06
N ASN A 107 2.46 25.34 30.14
CA ASN A 107 3.21 26.06 31.16
C ASN A 107 3.66 27.45 30.68
N GLY A 108 3.07 27.97 29.61
CA GLY A 108 3.42 29.27 29.03
C GLY A 108 4.68 29.28 28.18
N SER A 109 5.22 28.11 27.80
CA SER A 109 6.44 27.97 26.99
C SER A 109 7.64 28.78 27.54
N PRO A 110 8.10 28.46 28.77
CA PRO A 110 9.23 29.15 29.39
C PRO A 110 10.50 29.05 28.52
N GLU A 111 11.36 30.05 28.60
CA GLU A 111 12.64 30.06 27.87
C GLU A 111 13.60 29.03 28.46
N LEU A 112 14.24 28.27 27.58
CA LEU A 112 15.24 27.28 27.93
C LEU A 112 16.55 27.66 27.24
N VAL A 113 17.51 28.20 27.98
CA VAL A 113 18.83 28.54 27.45
C VAL A 113 19.62 27.24 27.28
N ILE A 114 20.13 27.00 26.08
CA ILE A 114 20.94 25.83 25.72
C ILE A 114 22.42 26.27 25.71
N PRO A 115 23.24 25.89 26.71
CA PRO A 115 24.62 26.39 26.82
C PRO A 115 25.54 25.88 25.70
N SER A 116 25.30 24.65 25.24
CA SER A 116 26.03 24.01 24.15
C SER A 116 25.18 22.93 23.48
N ALA A 117 25.54 22.55 22.25
CA ALA A 117 24.80 21.58 21.45
C ALA A 117 24.63 20.22 22.15
N ASP A 118 25.64 19.74 22.88
CA ASP A 118 25.59 18.48 23.64
C ASP A 118 24.65 18.53 24.86
N GLN A 119 24.42 19.73 25.42
CA GLN A 119 23.52 19.91 26.57
C GLN A 119 22.05 20.01 26.17
N TYR A 120 21.73 20.16 24.87
CA TYR A 120 20.36 20.30 24.39
C TYR A 120 19.44 19.21 24.94
N PHE A 121 19.85 17.95 24.85
CA PHE A 121 19.03 16.82 25.29
C PHE A 121 18.79 16.83 26.81
N ASN A 122 19.80 17.18 27.61
CA ASN A 122 19.67 17.26 29.06
C ASN A 122 18.71 18.39 29.46
N VAL A 123 18.88 19.61 28.92
CA VAL A 123 18.04 20.76 29.24
C VAL A 123 16.57 20.52 28.89
N ILE A 124 16.31 19.91 27.72
CA ILE A 124 14.94 19.60 27.30
C ILE A 124 14.31 18.50 28.18
N ARG A 125 15.10 17.47 28.56
CA ARG A 125 14.64 16.42 29.47
C ARG A 125 14.34 16.97 30.86
N ASP A 126 15.19 17.86 31.39
CA ASP A 126 15.00 18.49 32.70
C ASP A 126 13.77 19.42 32.71
N ALA A 127 13.41 19.99 31.56
CA ALA A 127 12.14 20.69 31.36
C ALA A 127 10.91 19.75 31.28
N GLY A 128 11.12 18.43 31.40
CA GLY A 128 10.09 17.40 31.41
C GLY A 128 9.60 16.96 30.03
N ILE A 129 10.32 17.31 28.95
CA ILE A 129 9.98 16.92 27.58
C ILE A 129 10.71 15.63 27.21
N VAL A 130 9.97 14.61 26.79
CA VAL A 130 10.50 13.35 26.29
C VAL A 130 10.75 13.50 24.80
N LEU A 131 11.99 13.82 24.38
CA LEU A 131 12.31 14.07 22.97
C LEU A 131 12.23 12.82 22.09
N ASP A 132 12.74 11.70 22.58
CA ASP A 132 12.79 10.46 21.82
C ASP A 132 11.38 9.88 21.61
N SER A 133 11.04 9.60 20.35
CA SER A 133 9.70 9.15 19.96
C SER A 133 9.42 7.72 20.43
N GLU A 134 10.43 6.84 20.44
CA GLU A 134 10.27 5.45 20.86
C GLU A 134 10.12 5.35 22.38
N GLU A 135 10.90 6.12 23.13
CA GLU A 135 10.77 6.28 24.58
C GLU A 135 9.37 6.82 24.93
N ARG A 136 8.94 7.90 24.26
CA ARG A 136 7.63 8.49 24.49
C ARG A 136 6.49 7.52 24.19
N SER A 137 6.59 6.79 23.08
CA SER A 137 5.62 5.75 22.72
C SER A 137 5.54 4.65 23.79
N ARG A 138 6.69 4.17 24.27
CA ARG A 138 6.76 3.16 25.34
C ARG A 138 6.10 3.65 26.63
N LEU A 139 6.41 4.88 27.05
CA LEU A 139 5.80 5.50 28.24
C LEU A 139 4.29 5.62 28.11
N ILE A 140 3.80 6.07 26.94
CA ILE A 140 2.35 6.14 26.67
C ILE A 140 1.71 4.76 26.81
N VAL A 141 2.30 3.72 26.21
CA VAL A 141 1.77 2.35 26.30
C VAL A 141 1.72 1.86 27.75
N GLU A 142 2.77 2.10 28.53
CA GLU A 142 2.81 1.71 29.95
C GLU A 142 1.72 2.41 30.76
N MET A 143 1.58 3.73 30.61
CA MET A 143 0.56 4.50 31.30
C MET A 143 -0.86 4.09 30.91
N VAL A 144 -1.11 3.88 29.61
CA VAL A 144 -2.41 3.42 29.09
C VAL A 144 -2.74 2.04 29.63
N LYS A 145 -1.80 1.08 29.61
CA LYS A 145 -2.03 -0.25 30.18
C LYS A 145 -2.32 -0.19 31.68
N LYS A 146 -1.58 0.63 32.42
CA LYS A 146 -1.80 0.83 33.86
C LYS A 146 -3.18 1.42 34.15
N ALA A 147 -3.59 2.45 33.41
CA ALA A 147 -4.90 3.10 33.55
C ALA A 147 -6.06 2.18 33.16
N ALA A 148 -5.89 1.30 32.17
CA ALA A 148 -6.90 0.30 31.83
C ALA A 148 -7.04 -0.77 32.92
N ALA A 149 -5.90 -1.25 33.43
CA ALA A 149 -5.88 -2.28 34.46
C ALA A 149 -6.56 -1.83 35.76
N SER A 150 -6.50 -0.54 36.11
CA SER A 150 -7.15 -0.01 37.32
C SER A 150 -8.68 -0.07 37.28
N VAL A 151 -9.29 -0.27 36.11
CA VAL A 151 -10.73 -0.51 35.94
C VAL A 151 -11.06 -1.95 35.53
N GLY A 152 -10.11 -2.88 35.71
CA GLY A 152 -10.28 -4.30 35.36
C GLY A 152 -10.39 -4.53 33.85
N GLY A 153 -9.84 -3.62 33.04
CA GLY A 153 -9.88 -3.68 31.59
C GLY A 153 -8.50 -3.73 30.95
N GLU A 154 -8.51 -3.87 29.63
CA GLU A 154 -7.37 -3.72 28.74
C GLU A 154 -7.67 -2.64 27.70
N ALA A 155 -6.67 -1.81 27.38
CA ALA A 155 -6.83 -0.77 26.38
C ALA A 155 -6.66 -1.34 24.97
N ILE A 156 -7.50 -0.87 24.04
CA ILE A 156 -7.35 -1.13 22.61
C ILE A 156 -6.30 -0.16 22.06
N ILE A 157 -5.05 -0.62 21.96
CA ILE A 157 -3.92 0.17 21.48
C ILE A 157 -3.63 -0.20 20.02
N GLU A 158 -4.13 0.63 19.11
CA GLU A 158 -3.81 0.48 17.69
C GLU A 158 -2.53 1.26 17.30
N PRO A 159 -1.62 0.67 16.51
CA PRO A 159 -0.34 1.29 16.16
C PRO A 159 -0.47 2.69 15.55
N GLY A 160 -1.45 2.90 14.66
CA GLY A 160 -1.66 4.20 14.02
C GLY A 160 -2.10 5.30 15.00
N LEU A 161 -3.00 4.97 15.94
CA LEU A 161 -3.42 5.91 16.98
C LEU A 161 -2.28 6.21 17.94
N LEU A 162 -1.53 5.19 18.36
CA LEU A 162 -0.37 5.36 19.23
C LEU A 162 0.68 6.27 18.58
N ALA A 163 0.97 6.08 17.30
CA ALA A 163 1.89 6.94 16.55
C ALA A 163 1.37 8.38 16.47
N GLU A 164 0.07 8.60 16.21
CA GLU A 164 -0.53 9.94 16.22
C GLU A 164 -0.39 10.60 17.60
N VAL A 165 -0.84 9.93 18.67
CA VAL A 165 -0.79 10.46 20.04
C VAL A 165 0.64 10.75 20.49
N THR A 166 1.58 9.86 20.18
CA THR A 166 3.01 10.05 20.47
C THR A 166 3.54 11.35 19.85
N ASN A 167 3.11 11.68 18.63
CA ASN A 167 3.53 12.92 17.96
C ASN A 167 2.70 14.16 18.34
N LEU A 168 1.61 14.01 19.11
CA LEU A 168 0.79 15.13 19.59
C LEU A 168 1.28 15.69 20.94
N VAL A 169 2.03 14.91 21.71
CA VAL A 169 2.44 15.26 23.08
C VAL A 169 3.96 15.24 23.23
N GLU A 170 4.47 16.04 24.14
CA GLU A 170 5.90 16.18 24.47
C GLU A 170 6.17 15.64 25.89
N LYS A 171 5.23 15.83 26.81
CA LYS A 171 5.20 15.26 28.16
C LYS A 171 3.88 14.49 28.34
N PRO A 172 3.84 13.18 28.06
CA PRO A 172 2.60 12.42 28.12
C PRO A 172 2.16 12.18 29.56
N THR A 173 0.88 12.41 29.85
CA THR A 173 0.23 11.99 31.10
C THR A 173 -1.12 11.37 30.78
N ALA A 174 -1.38 10.17 31.30
CA ALA A 174 -2.64 9.47 31.08
C ALA A 174 -3.76 9.98 31.98
N VAL A 175 -4.95 10.11 31.39
CA VAL A 175 -6.19 10.51 32.06
C VAL A 175 -7.22 9.44 31.78
N LEU A 176 -7.64 8.72 32.80
CA LEU A 176 -8.74 7.76 32.72
C LEU A 176 -10.06 8.54 32.82
N GLY A 177 -10.93 8.38 31.83
CA GLY A 177 -12.27 8.95 31.83
C GLY A 177 -13.35 7.87 31.73
N SER A 178 -14.58 8.28 31.99
CA SER A 178 -15.77 7.43 31.94
C SER A 178 -16.89 8.09 31.12
N PHE A 179 -17.86 7.30 30.67
CA PHE A 179 -19.05 7.81 30.01
C PHE A 179 -20.30 7.03 30.45
N ASN A 180 -21.50 7.54 30.16
CA ASN A 180 -22.74 6.86 30.52
C ASN A 180 -22.77 5.44 29.88
N PRO A 181 -22.87 4.36 30.68
CA PRO A 181 -22.96 2.99 30.20
C PRO A 181 -24.09 2.72 29.19
N ASP A 182 -25.16 3.54 29.19
CA ASP A 182 -26.25 3.43 28.21
C ASP A 182 -25.76 3.51 26.76
N PHE A 183 -24.67 4.24 26.51
CA PHE A 183 -24.06 4.34 25.19
C PHE A 183 -23.45 3.02 24.71
N LEU A 184 -23.23 2.02 25.58
CA LEU A 184 -22.80 0.67 25.18
C LEU A 184 -23.85 -0.06 24.33
N GLY A 185 -25.08 0.46 24.22
CA GLY A 185 -26.08 -0.01 23.25
C GLY A 185 -25.79 0.41 21.80
N LEU A 186 -24.88 1.37 21.58
CA LEU A 186 -24.42 1.72 20.24
C LEU A 186 -23.52 0.64 19.64
N PRO A 187 -23.45 0.53 18.30
CA PRO A 187 -22.51 -0.37 17.66
C PRO A 187 -21.08 -0.09 18.14
N ARG A 188 -20.36 -1.15 18.50
CA ARG A 188 -18.99 -1.09 19.02
C ARG A 188 -18.08 -0.17 18.19
N ASP A 189 -18.14 -0.33 16.87
CA ASP A 189 -17.27 0.38 15.93
C ASP A 189 -17.61 1.88 15.87
N VAL A 190 -18.86 2.29 16.16
CA VAL A 190 -19.25 3.70 16.31
C VAL A 190 -18.57 4.28 17.55
N LEU A 191 -18.65 3.60 18.70
CA LEU A 191 -18.01 4.05 19.94
C LEU A 191 -16.50 4.20 19.79
N ILE A 192 -15.85 3.16 19.26
CA ILE A 192 -14.40 3.14 19.00
C ILE A 192 -14.03 4.22 17.98
N GLY A 193 -14.78 4.34 16.88
CA GLY A 193 -14.55 5.34 15.84
C GLY A 193 -14.59 6.76 16.40
N THR A 194 -15.60 7.06 17.23
CA THR A 194 -15.78 8.38 17.86
C THR A 194 -14.64 8.70 18.83
N MET A 195 -14.28 7.75 19.71
CA MET A 195 -13.17 7.91 20.67
C MET A 195 -11.84 8.16 19.93
N LYS A 196 -11.55 7.38 18.89
CA LYS A 196 -10.26 7.43 18.21
C LYS A 196 -10.13 8.64 17.28
N LYS A 197 -11.09 8.84 16.37
CA LYS A 197 -10.93 9.84 15.29
C LYS A 197 -11.16 11.27 15.75
N HIS A 198 -12.14 11.48 16.62
CA HIS A 198 -12.45 12.84 17.07
C HIS A 198 -11.61 13.24 18.27
N GLN A 199 -11.30 12.29 19.16
CA GLN A 199 -10.71 12.61 20.46
C GLN A 199 -9.33 11.97 20.74
N ARG A 200 -8.86 11.02 19.91
CA ARG A 200 -7.59 10.30 20.09
C ARG A 200 -7.50 9.59 21.45
N TYR A 201 -8.64 9.08 21.92
CA TYR A 201 -8.72 8.29 23.13
C TYR A 201 -8.50 6.81 22.84
N PHE A 202 -7.90 6.11 23.80
CA PHE A 202 -7.78 4.65 23.80
C PHE A 202 -9.03 4.04 24.46
N PRO A 203 -9.87 3.30 23.72
CA PRO A 203 -11.02 2.60 24.31
C PRO A 203 -10.56 1.50 25.27
N VAL A 204 -11.35 1.22 26.30
CA VAL A 204 -11.09 0.12 27.24
C VAL A 204 -12.10 -1.01 27.04
N GLN A 205 -11.63 -2.25 27.04
CA GLN A 205 -12.47 -3.45 27.00
C GLN A 205 -12.16 -4.36 28.19
N LYS A 206 -13.06 -5.31 28.51
CA LYS A 206 -12.79 -6.34 29.52
C LYS A 206 -11.61 -7.21 29.11
N VAL A 207 -10.82 -7.63 30.09
CA VAL A 207 -9.75 -8.61 29.90
C VAL A 207 -10.34 -9.93 29.37
N SER A 208 -9.75 -10.43 28.29
CA SER A 208 -10.13 -11.69 27.67
C SER A 208 -10.08 -12.86 28.67
N GLY A 209 -11.24 -13.47 29.00
CA GLY A 209 -11.32 -14.63 29.92
C GLY A 209 -11.90 -14.36 31.32
N ALA A 210 -12.33 -13.13 31.65
CA ALA A 210 -13.01 -12.83 32.92
C ALA A 210 -14.48 -13.30 32.94
N PRO A 211 -15.02 -13.81 34.09
CA PRO A 211 -16.39 -14.29 34.18
C PRO A 211 -17.43 -13.19 33.89
N VAL A 212 -18.45 -13.55 33.10
CA VAL A 212 -19.54 -12.67 32.69
C VAL A 212 -20.53 -12.52 33.87
N SER A 213 -20.48 -11.38 34.56
CA SER A 213 -21.61 -10.91 35.36
C SER A 213 -21.98 -9.49 34.96
N GLY A 214 -23.29 -9.26 34.78
CA GLY A 214 -23.92 -7.95 34.71
C GLY A 214 -23.54 -7.05 33.53
N VAL A 215 -24.03 -7.38 32.33
CA VAL A 215 -24.71 -6.50 31.34
C VAL A 215 -24.84 -7.35 30.08
N LYS A 216 -26.05 -7.82 29.77
CA LYS A 216 -26.36 -8.41 28.47
C LYS A 216 -26.45 -7.26 27.47
N SER A 217 -25.47 -7.11 26.58
CA SER A 217 -25.71 -6.38 25.34
C SER A 217 -26.73 -7.18 24.54
N THR A 218 -27.95 -6.69 24.43
CA THR A 218 -29.05 -7.34 23.70
C THR A 218 -29.05 -7.01 22.22
N LEU A 219 -28.02 -6.32 21.70
CA LEU A 219 -28.09 -5.67 20.38
C LEU A 219 -27.03 -6.13 19.36
N THR A 220 -26.14 -7.07 19.69
CA THR A 220 -25.25 -7.70 18.69
C THR A 220 -24.96 -9.16 19.05
N PRO A 221 -25.05 -10.10 18.09
CA PRO A 221 -24.39 -11.40 18.23
C PRO A 221 -22.88 -11.16 18.32
N ASP A 222 -22.26 -11.65 19.39
CA ASP A 222 -20.81 -11.63 19.56
C ASP A 222 -20.17 -12.60 18.56
N THR A 223 -19.91 -12.14 17.34
CA THR A 223 -19.19 -12.89 16.31
C THR A 223 -17.69 -12.88 16.63
N GLY A 224 -17.29 -13.67 17.64
CA GLY A 224 -15.94 -14.17 17.86
C GLY A 224 -14.88 -13.19 18.41
N LYS A 225 -14.18 -13.62 19.47
CA LYS A 225 -12.89 -13.13 20.00
C LYS A 225 -12.77 -11.62 20.33
N ARG A 226 -13.83 -10.82 20.38
CA ARG A 226 -13.74 -9.39 20.72
C ARG A 226 -14.22 -9.13 22.15
N GLY A 227 -13.33 -8.70 23.04
CA GLY A 227 -13.67 -8.41 24.44
C GLY A 227 -14.74 -7.32 24.57
N THR A 228 -15.66 -7.44 25.53
CA THR A 228 -16.75 -6.47 25.76
C THR A 228 -16.20 -5.07 26.10
N LEU A 229 -16.66 -4.01 25.42
CA LEU A 229 -16.26 -2.64 25.78
C LEU A 229 -16.71 -2.29 27.19
N LEU A 230 -15.86 -1.59 27.92
CA LEU A 230 -16.18 -0.96 29.20
C LEU A 230 -16.55 0.51 28.96
N PRO A 231 -17.32 1.15 29.87
CA PRO A 231 -17.69 2.57 29.77
C PRO A 231 -16.54 3.50 30.15
N HIS A 232 -15.33 3.18 29.69
CA HIS A 232 -14.09 3.84 30.03
C HIS A 232 -13.23 4.08 28.78
N PHE A 233 -12.46 5.17 28.84
CA PHE A 233 -11.49 5.54 27.83
C PHE A 233 -10.27 6.17 28.50
N ILE A 234 -9.14 6.19 27.79
CA ILE A 234 -7.92 6.80 28.28
C ILE A 234 -7.50 7.89 27.29
N ALA A 235 -7.42 9.12 27.77
CA ALA A 235 -6.86 10.25 27.05
C ALA A 235 -5.39 10.44 27.45
N ILE A 236 -4.57 11.01 26.56
CA ILE A 236 -3.20 11.43 26.87
C ILE A 236 -3.14 12.94 26.75
N ARG A 237 -2.85 13.60 27.86
CA ARG A 237 -2.60 15.05 27.87
C ARG A 237 -1.13 15.33 27.68
N ASN A 238 -0.82 16.47 27.05
CA ASN A 238 0.52 17.02 27.04
C ASN A 238 0.69 17.89 28.29
N GLY A 239 1.39 17.43 29.32
CA GLY A 239 1.54 18.16 30.58
C GLY A 239 1.84 17.26 31.78
N ASP A 240 1.89 17.85 32.98
CA ASP A 240 2.12 17.16 34.25
C ASP A 240 0.85 16.48 34.80
N GLU A 241 0.61 16.44 36.12
CA GLU A 241 -0.60 15.89 36.75
C GLU A 241 -1.53 16.96 37.39
N GLN A 242 -1.21 18.25 37.25
CA GLN A 242 -2.03 19.33 37.83
C GLN A 242 -3.42 19.41 37.16
N TYR A 243 -4.49 19.54 37.95
CA TYR A 243 -5.87 19.69 37.46
C TYR A 243 -6.35 18.53 36.55
N LEU A 244 -5.89 17.30 36.82
CA LEU A 244 -6.29 16.11 36.05
C LEU A 244 -7.80 15.86 36.08
N ASP A 245 -8.46 16.17 37.19
CA ASP A 245 -9.90 16.08 37.38
C ASP A 245 -10.67 17.00 36.41
N ILE A 246 -10.20 18.23 36.22
CA ILE A 246 -10.80 19.18 35.26
C ILE A 246 -10.62 18.66 33.82
N VAL A 247 -9.43 18.17 33.50
CA VAL A 247 -9.14 17.59 32.18
C VAL A 247 -9.99 16.34 31.93
N GLN A 248 -10.15 15.49 32.94
CA GLN A 248 -11.03 14.33 32.88
C GLN A 248 -12.47 14.77 32.58
N HIS A 249 -13.06 15.64 33.41
CA HIS A 249 -14.44 16.08 33.24
C HIS A 249 -14.69 16.74 31.88
N GLY A 250 -13.75 17.56 31.40
CA GLY A 250 -13.80 18.15 30.07
C GLY A 250 -13.84 17.10 28.95
N ASN A 251 -12.98 16.08 29.03
CA ASN A 251 -12.96 14.97 28.07
C ASN A 251 -14.24 14.13 28.14
N GLU A 252 -14.75 13.84 29.33
CA GLU A 252 -15.99 13.09 29.54
C GLU A 252 -17.20 13.83 28.96
N HIS A 253 -17.30 15.14 29.21
CA HIS A 253 -18.38 15.98 28.67
C HIS A 253 -18.37 16.01 27.14
N VAL A 254 -17.19 16.23 26.54
CA VAL A 254 -17.02 16.25 25.09
C VAL A 254 -17.38 14.90 24.48
N LEU A 255 -16.94 13.78 25.07
CA LEU A 255 -17.26 12.45 24.57
C LEU A 255 -18.74 12.12 24.72
N GLY A 256 -19.34 12.46 25.85
CA GLY A 256 -20.76 12.26 26.14
C GLY A 256 -21.65 12.95 25.11
N ALA A 257 -21.34 14.20 24.75
CA ALA A 257 -22.06 14.92 23.70
C ALA A 257 -21.97 14.21 22.34
N ARG A 258 -20.77 13.75 21.95
CA ARG A 258 -20.57 13.01 20.68
C ARG A 258 -21.29 11.67 20.64
N PHE A 259 -21.35 10.95 21.75
CA PHE A 259 -22.13 9.71 21.84
C PHE A 259 -23.63 9.97 21.84
N ALA A 260 -24.11 11.07 22.42
CA ALA A 260 -25.51 11.47 22.31
C ALA A 260 -25.91 11.72 20.86
N ASP A 261 -25.09 12.46 20.11
CA ASP A 261 -25.29 12.70 18.67
C ASP A 261 -25.30 11.38 17.87
N ALA A 262 -24.28 10.54 18.08
CA ALA A 262 -24.20 9.23 17.43
C ALA A 262 -25.42 8.35 17.73
N ASN A 263 -25.90 8.35 18.99
CA ASN A 263 -27.09 7.62 19.39
C ASN A 263 -28.36 8.16 18.71
N PHE A 264 -28.48 9.48 18.56
CA PHE A 264 -29.57 10.09 17.82
C PHE A 264 -29.56 9.61 16.36
N PHE A 265 -28.43 9.68 15.66
CA PHE A 265 -28.33 9.25 14.27
C PHE A 265 -28.67 7.77 14.09
N VAL A 266 -28.10 6.90 14.92
CA VAL A 266 -28.41 5.46 14.87
C VAL A 266 -29.90 5.21 15.10
N ARG A 267 -30.52 5.86 16.10
CA ARG A 267 -31.95 5.71 16.39
C ARG A 267 -32.84 6.18 15.25
N GLU A 268 -32.47 7.26 14.56
CA GLU A 268 -33.22 7.73 13.39
C GLU A 268 -33.05 6.78 12.21
N ASP A 269 -31.83 6.31 11.96
CA ASP A 269 -31.54 5.47 10.81
C ASP A 269 -32.20 4.08 10.90
N VAL A 270 -32.20 3.46 12.09
CA VAL A 270 -32.75 2.10 12.27
C VAL A 270 -34.29 2.04 12.24
N LYS A 271 -34.98 3.17 12.05
CA LYS A 271 -36.44 3.20 11.86
C LYS A 271 -36.86 2.58 10.51
N LYS A 272 -35.94 2.51 9.55
CA LYS A 272 -36.17 1.93 8.23
C LYS A 272 -35.13 0.84 7.98
N PRO A 273 -35.47 -0.20 7.18
CA PRO A 273 -34.48 -1.19 6.78
C PRO A 273 -33.39 -0.55 5.91
N LEU A 274 -32.19 -1.15 5.89
CA LEU A 274 -31.06 -0.64 5.11
C LEU A 274 -31.40 -0.44 3.63
N GLU A 275 -32.20 -1.34 3.05
CA GLU A 275 -32.63 -1.25 1.65
C GLU A 275 -33.34 0.07 1.32
N ALA A 276 -34.09 0.66 2.26
CA ALA A 276 -34.80 1.91 2.04
C ALA A 276 -33.87 3.11 1.81
N TYR A 277 -32.58 2.98 2.15
CA TYR A 277 -31.56 4.01 1.94
C TYR A 277 -30.94 3.97 0.54
N ARG A 278 -31.16 2.88 -0.21
CA ARG A 278 -30.60 2.65 -1.53
C ARG A 278 -31.00 3.73 -2.54
N ASP A 279 -32.27 4.14 -2.56
CA ASP A 279 -32.77 5.15 -3.49
C ASP A 279 -32.09 6.52 -3.32
N GLY A 280 -31.64 6.83 -2.09
CA GLY A 280 -30.88 8.04 -1.81
C GLY A 280 -29.57 8.10 -2.60
N LEU A 281 -29.02 6.97 -3.06
CA LEU A 281 -27.78 6.95 -3.84
C LEU A 281 -27.90 7.71 -5.16
N LYS A 282 -29.14 7.94 -5.65
CA LYS A 282 -29.41 8.76 -6.83
C LYS A 282 -28.94 10.20 -6.66
N THR A 283 -28.92 10.73 -5.44
CA THR A 283 -28.51 12.11 -5.16
C THR A 283 -27.00 12.27 -5.10
N LEU A 284 -26.24 11.17 -5.00
CA LEU A 284 -24.79 11.17 -4.91
C LEU A 284 -24.20 10.95 -6.31
N ILE A 285 -23.54 11.97 -6.87
CA ILE A 285 -22.88 11.84 -8.17
C ILE A 285 -21.60 11.01 -7.99
N PHE A 286 -21.49 9.91 -8.74
CA PHE A 286 -20.25 9.14 -8.80
C PHE A 286 -19.26 9.83 -9.74
N GLN A 287 -19.66 10.03 -10.99
CA GLN A 287 -18.90 10.75 -12.00
C GLN A 287 -19.87 11.21 -13.11
N THR A 288 -19.69 12.41 -13.65
CA THR A 288 -20.67 13.07 -14.54
C THR A 288 -21.09 12.27 -15.78
N LYS A 289 -20.20 11.47 -16.37
CA LYS A 289 -20.48 10.58 -17.51
C LYS A 289 -20.94 9.18 -17.09
N LEU A 290 -20.68 8.77 -15.85
CA LEU A 290 -21.01 7.43 -15.33
C LEU A 290 -22.27 7.40 -14.44
N GLY A 291 -22.82 8.58 -14.13
CA GLY A 291 -24.06 8.76 -13.37
C GLY A 291 -23.86 8.87 -11.86
N SER A 292 -24.91 8.49 -11.14
CA SER A 292 -25.00 8.48 -9.69
C SER A 292 -24.37 7.25 -9.05
N MET A 293 -24.28 7.25 -7.73
CA MET A 293 -23.90 6.06 -6.95
C MET A 293 -24.94 4.95 -7.06
N LEU A 294 -26.21 5.28 -7.37
CA LEU A 294 -27.24 4.30 -7.68
C LEU A 294 -26.95 3.58 -9.00
N ASP A 295 -26.63 4.35 -10.05
CA ASP A 295 -26.26 3.78 -11.36
C ASP A 295 -25.04 2.86 -11.24
N LYS A 296 -24.08 3.25 -10.40
CA LYS A 296 -22.94 2.39 -10.05
C LYS A 296 -23.36 1.13 -9.31
N SER A 297 -24.20 1.24 -8.28
CA SER A 297 -24.74 0.08 -7.55
C SER A 297 -25.45 -0.90 -8.49
N ASP A 298 -26.25 -0.40 -9.44
CA ASP A 298 -26.93 -1.23 -10.44
C ASP A 298 -25.96 -1.98 -11.35
N ARG A 299 -24.85 -1.34 -11.78
CA ARG A 299 -23.79 -2.03 -12.54
C ARG A 299 -23.09 -3.09 -11.71
N MET A 300 -22.78 -2.81 -10.45
CA MET A 300 -22.20 -3.79 -9.54
C MET A 300 -23.10 -5.03 -9.41
N VAL A 301 -24.42 -4.85 -9.25
CA VAL A 301 -25.39 -5.96 -9.18
C VAL A 301 -25.40 -6.80 -10.45
N LYS A 302 -25.29 -6.18 -11.63
CA LYS A 302 -25.19 -6.89 -12.91
C LYS A 302 -23.87 -7.66 -13.06
N LEU A 303 -22.78 -7.15 -12.50
CA LEU A 303 -21.44 -7.73 -12.58
C LEU A 303 -21.23 -8.89 -11.60
N ALA A 304 -21.79 -8.80 -10.39
CA ALA A 304 -21.59 -9.76 -9.31
C ALA A 304 -21.80 -11.26 -9.69
N PRO A 305 -22.86 -11.66 -10.43
CA PRO A 305 -23.05 -13.07 -10.81
C PRO A 305 -21.87 -13.64 -11.62
N ALA A 306 -21.36 -12.89 -12.60
CA ALA A 306 -20.22 -13.34 -13.41
C ALA A 306 -18.96 -13.51 -12.55
N LEU A 307 -18.71 -12.58 -11.62
CA LEU A 307 -17.56 -12.69 -10.72
C LEU A 307 -17.70 -13.85 -9.71
N ALA A 308 -18.93 -14.13 -9.25
CA ALA A 308 -19.21 -15.27 -8.37
C ALA A 308 -18.94 -16.60 -9.08
N GLU A 309 -19.32 -16.73 -10.35
CA GLU A 309 -19.04 -17.90 -11.19
C GLU A 309 -17.52 -18.08 -11.39
N MET A 310 -16.80 -17.00 -11.74
CA MET A 310 -15.35 -17.03 -11.91
C MET A 310 -14.59 -17.47 -10.65
N LEU A 311 -15.13 -17.17 -9.47
CA LEU A 311 -14.57 -17.56 -8.18
C LEU A 311 -15.12 -18.89 -7.64
N ALA A 312 -15.89 -19.62 -8.46
CA ALA A 312 -16.51 -20.89 -8.14
C ALA A 312 -17.31 -20.87 -6.82
N LEU A 313 -18.10 -19.82 -6.61
CA LEU A 313 -19.06 -19.76 -5.49
C LEU A 313 -20.19 -20.77 -5.70
N THR A 314 -20.68 -21.33 -4.61
CA THR A 314 -21.91 -22.14 -4.62
C THR A 314 -23.14 -21.28 -4.98
N GLU A 315 -24.25 -21.92 -5.34
CA GLU A 315 -25.50 -21.23 -5.63
C GLU A 315 -25.99 -20.38 -4.44
N HIS A 316 -25.81 -20.89 -3.21
CA HIS A 316 -26.14 -20.19 -1.98
C HIS A 316 -25.27 -18.94 -1.79
N GLU A 317 -23.94 -19.08 -1.91
CA GLU A 317 -23.00 -17.96 -1.81
C GLU A 317 -23.24 -16.93 -2.92
N THR A 318 -23.61 -17.37 -4.13
CA THR A 318 -23.92 -16.48 -5.26
C THR A 318 -25.14 -15.62 -4.96
N ARG A 319 -26.23 -16.19 -4.43
CA ARG A 319 -27.40 -15.42 -3.97
C ARG A 319 -27.04 -14.43 -2.86
N ALA A 320 -26.24 -14.86 -1.89
CA ALA A 320 -25.79 -13.98 -0.81
C ALA A 320 -24.91 -12.83 -1.35
N ALA A 321 -24.03 -13.09 -2.31
CA ALA A 321 -23.18 -12.09 -2.96
C ALA A 321 -24.02 -11.08 -3.75
N GLN A 322 -25.03 -11.53 -4.48
CA GLN A 322 -25.97 -10.64 -5.18
C GLN A 322 -26.75 -9.75 -4.21
N ARG A 323 -27.29 -10.32 -3.12
CA ARG A 323 -28.01 -9.56 -2.10
C ARG A 323 -27.10 -8.54 -1.40
N ALA A 324 -25.89 -8.95 -1.03
CA ALA A 324 -24.90 -8.07 -0.42
C ALA A 324 -24.48 -6.94 -1.37
N THR A 325 -24.30 -7.24 -2.66
CA THR A 325 -23.96 -6.24 -3.69
C THR A 325 -25.09 -5.25 -3.91
N PHE A 326 -26.35 -5.70 -3.89
CA PHE A 326 -27.52 -4.84 -4.02
C PHE A 326 -27.65 -3.83 -2.87
N LEU A 327 -27.35 -4.26 -1.64
CA LEU A 327 -27.36 -3.42 -0.44
C LEU A 327 -26.05 -2.65 -0.24
N ALA A 328 -24.99 -3.00 -0.96
CA ALA A 328 -23.71 -2.32 -0.85
C ALA A 328 -23.87 -0.83 -1.11
N LYS A 329 -23.15 -0.03 -0.34
CA LYS A 329 -23.17 1.44 -0.35
C LYS A 329 -24.48 2.11 0.07
N ALA A 330 -25.58 1.38 0.30
CA ALA A 330 -26.84 1.98 0.75
C ALA A 330 -26.65 2.82 2.04
N ASP A 331 -25.70 2.44 2.88
CA ASP A 331 -25.36 3.16 4.09
C ASP A 331 -24.80 4.57 3.86
N LEU A 332 -24.30 4.91 2.67
CA LEU A 332 -23.79 6.25 2.34
C LEU A 332 -24.83 7.37 2.51
N THR A 333 -26.13 7.03 2.50
CA THR A 333 -27.23 7.99 2.60
C THR A 333 -27.87 7.99 3.99
N THR A 334 -27.32 7.21 4.93
CA THR A 334 -27.72 7.22 6.34
C THR A 334 -27.16 8.47 7.04
N GLN A 335 -27.84 8.93 8.09
CA GLN A 335 -27.37 10.10 8.83
C GLN A 335 -26.02 9.80 9.52
N MET A 336 -25.87 8.59 10.07
CA MET A 336 -24.65 8.19 10.76
C MET A 336 -23.42 8.22 9.83
N VAL A 337 -23.53 7.74 8.59
CA VAL A 337 -22.41 7.78 7.63
C VAL A 337 -22.21 9.18 7.04
N THR A 338 -23.28 9.97 6.89
CA THR A 338 -23.16 11.37 6.47
C THR A 338 -22.33 12.17 7.47
N GLU A 339 -22.56 11.98 8.78
CA GLU A 339 -21.76 12.60 9.84
C GLU A 339 -20.38 11.96 9.96
N MET A 340 -20.30 10.63 9.90
CA MET A 340 -19.07 9.86 10.11
C MET A 340 -18.76 8.94 8.92
N THR A 341 -18.33 9.54 7.80
CA THR A 341 -18.01 8.83 6.54
C THR A 341 -17.02 7.68 6.69
N SER A 342 -16.20 7.67 7.74
CA SER A 342 -15.30 6.56 8.03
C SER A 342 -15.95 5.26 8.50
N LEU A 343 -17.23 5.32 8.87
CA LEU A 343 -18.00 4.16 9.30
C LEU A 343 -18.80 3.52 8.16
N GLN A 344 -18.60 3.98 6.92
CA GLN A 344 -19.16 3.33 5.73
C GLN A 344 -18.73 1.85 5.65
N GLY A 345 -19.60 1.00 5.12
CA GLY A 345 -19.53 -0.46 5.17
C GLY A 345 -19.84 -1.04 6.55
N ILE A 346 -19.26 -0.49 7.62
CA ILE A 346 -19.48 -0.93 9.00
C ILE A 346 -20.94 -0.68 9.41
N ILE A 347 -21.46 0.53 9.17
CA ILE A 347 -22.86 0.86 9.39
C ILE A 347 -23.76 0.03 8.47
N GLY A 348 -23.39 -0.13 7.20
CA GLY A 348 -24.09 -1.04 6.29
C GLY A 348 -24.24 -2.45 6.86
N ARG A 349 -23.17 -3.07 7.37
CA ARG A 349 -23.24 -4.38 8.03
C ARG A 349 -24.18 -4.37 9.23
N GLU A 350 -24.04 -3.41 10.12
CA GLU A 350 -24.84 -3.31 11.34
C GLU A 350 -26.33 -3.16 11.03
N TYR A 351 -26.68 -2.27 10.10
CA TYR A 351 -28.06 -2.02 9.72
C TYR A 351 -28.63 -3.18 8.89
N ALA A 352 -27.82 -3.89 8.10
CA ALA A 352 -28.24 -5.12 7.44
C ALA A 352 -28.67 -6.19 8.47
N LEU A 353 -27.85 -6.43 9.50
CA LEU A 353 -28.18 -7.36 10.59
C LEU A 353 -29.49 -6.96 11.30
N ARG A 354 -29.64 -5.67 11.64
CA ARG A 354 -30.86 -5.15 12.28
C ARG A 354 -32.09 -5.21 11.37
N SER A 355 -31.89 -5.19 10.06
CA SER A 355 -32.96 -5.36 9.06
C SER A 355 -33.33 -6.83 8.83
N GLY A 356 -32.65 -7.78 9.48
CA GLY A 356 -32.91 -9.21 9.35
C GLY A 356 -32.19 -9.90 8.18
N GLU A 357 -31.19 -9.26 7.57
CA GLU A 357 -30.35 -9.89 6.55
C GLU A 357 -29.51 -11.05 7.14
N ALA A 358 -29.17 -12.03 6.30
CA ALA A 358 -28.32 -13.14 6.69
C ALA A 358 -26.94 -12.64 7.16
N PRO A 359 -26.31 -13.27 8.19
CA PRO A 359 -25.01 -12.84 8.71
C PRO A 359 -23.92 -12.73 7.65
N GLU A 360 -23.86 -13.66 6.69
CA GLU A 360 -22.88 -13.63 5.60
C GLU A 360 -23.10 -12.48 4.60
N VAL A 361 -24.35 -12.06 4.38
CA VAL A 361 -24.69 -10.89 3.56
C VAL A 361 -24.19 -9.62 4.26
N ALA A 362 -24.51 -9.48 5.54
CA ALA A 362 -24.07 -8.35 6.33
C ALA A 362 -22.53 -8.28 6.43
N ALA A 363 -21.87 -9.41 6.66
CA ALA A 363 -20.41 -9.50 6.69
C ALA A 363 -19.78 -8.99 5.39
N ALA A 364 -20.28 -9.44 4.24
CA ALA A 364 -19.81 -9.01 2.92
C ALA A 364 -19.99 -7.50 2.69
N ILE A 365 -21.11 -6.90 3.12
CA ILE A 365 -21.32 -5.44 3.08
C ILE A 365 -20.25 -4.72 3.92
N GLY A 366 -19.92 -5.26 5.10
CA GLY A 366 -18.86 -4.71 5.97
C GLY A 366 -17.44 -4.86 5.42
N GLU A 367 -17.22 -5.78 4.48
CA GLU A 367 -15.93 -6.07 3.88
C GLU A 367 -15.64 -5.26 2.62
N GLN A 368 -16.65 -4.64 1.99
CA GLN A 368 -16.54 -3.99 0.67
C GLN A 368 -15.38 -2.96 0.55
N TYR A 369 -15.09 -2.23 1.64
CA TYR A 369 -14.04 -1.21 1.70
C TYR A 369 -12.71 -1.71 2.27
N GLN A 370 -12.65 -2.95 2.76
CA GLN A 370 -11.42 -3.51 3.33
C GLN A 370 -10.40 -3.79 2.22
N PRO A 371 -9.10 -3.52 2.40
CA PRO A 371 -8.08 -3.85 1.40
C PRO A 371 -8.16 -5.31 0.96
N VAL A 372 -8.32 -6.21 1.93
CA VAL A 372 -8.51 -7.66 1.73
C VAL A 372 -9.76 -8.13 2.49
N PRO A 373 -10.89 -8.34 1.79
CA PRO A 373 -12.06 -9.02 2.33
C PRO A 373 -11.71 -10.39 2.91
N GLN A 374 -12.48 -10.87 3.89
CA GLN A 374 -12.20 -12.13 4.60
C GLN A 374 -12.98 -13.30 4.02
N THR A 375 -14.14 -13.03 3.42
CA THR A 375 -15.04 -14.04 2.86
C THR A 375 -15.05 -14.00 1.34
N LYS A 376 -15.32 -15.13 0.67
CA LYS A 376 -15.50 -15.17 -0.79
C LYS A 376 -16.63 -14.24 -1.26
N ILE A 377 -17.71 -14.16 -0.49
CA ILE A 377 -18.84 -13.24 -0.76
C ILE A 377 -18.37 -11.79 -0.69
N GLY A 378 -17.60 -11.43 0.35
CA GLY A 378 -16.99 -10.11 0.47
C GLY A 378 -16.00 -9.78 -0.65
N VAL A 379 -15.22 -10.76 -1.12
CA VAL A 379 -14.35 -10.63 -2.30
C VAL A 379 -15.19 -10.26 -3.53
N VAL A 380 -16.30 -10.95 -3.81
CA VAL A 380 -17.18 -10.60 -4.94
C VAL A 380 -17.68 -9.16 -4.83
N VAL A 381 -18.25 -8.76 -3.68
CA VAL A 381 -18.78 -7.39 -3.50
C VAL A 381 -17.69 -6.33 -3.72
N ALA A 382 -16.51 -6.56 -3.16
CA ALA A 382 -15.38 -5.66 -3.28
C ALA A 382 -14.83 -5.58 -4.72
N LEU A 383 -14.72 -6.72 -5.42
CA LEU A 383 -14.28 -6.77 -6.81
C LEU A 383 -15.31 -6.13 -7.74
N SER A 384 -16.61 -6.33 -7.52
CA SER A 384 -17.66 -5.66 -8.30
C SER A 384 -17.51 -4.14 -8.24
N ASP A 385 -17.24 -3.57 -7.05
CA ASP A 385 -17.02 -2.13 -6.88
C ASP A 385 -15.74 -1.62 -7.56
N ARG A 386 -14.63 -2.34 -7.36
CA ARG A 386 -13.30 -1.93 -7.82
C ARG A 386 -13.17 -2.06 -9.33
N ILE A 387 -13.63 -3.17 -9.90
CA ILE A 387 -13.60 -3.43 -11.33
C ILE A 387 -14.59 -2.51 -12.06
N ASP A 388 -15.79 -2.26 -11.54
CA ASP A 388 -16.69 -1.23 -12.10
C ASP A 388 -16.01 0.14 -12.15
N SER A 389 -15.39 0.54 -11.03
CA SER A 389 -14.71 1.83 -10.94
C SER A 389 -13.54 1.94 -11.92
N LEU A 390 -12.71 0.90 -12.01
CA LEU A 390 -11.57 0.86 -12.94
C LEU A 390 -12.03 0.97 -14.38
N VAL A 391 -12.98 0.13 -14.81
CA VAL A 391 -13.44 0.13 -16.20
C VAL A 391 -14.18 1.42 -16.54
N GLY A 392 -15.13 1.84 -15.70
CA GLY A 392 -15.92 3.05 -15.95
C GLY A 392 -15.06 4.32 -15.98
N LEU A 393 -14.13 4.50 -15.02
CA LEU A 393 -13.31 5.72 -14.96
C LEU A 393 -12.28 5.79 -16.08
N PHE A 394 -11.70 4.66 -16.51
CA PHE A 394 -10.85 4.63 -17.69
C PHE A 394 -11.66 4.98 -18.96
N ALA A 395 -12.85 4.40 -19.14
CA ALA A 395 -13.74 4.74 -20.27
C ALA A 395 -14.17 6.21 -20.26
N ALA A 396 -14.32 6.82 -19.07
CA ALA A 396 -14.63 8.24 -18.93
C ALA A 396 -13.44 9.18 -19.25
N GLY A 397 -12.22 8.63 -19.41
CA GLY A 397 -10.97 9.36 -19.66
C GLY A 397 -10.28 9.86 -18.39
N VAL A 398 -10.62 9.31 -17.22
CA VAL A 398 -10.11 9.73 -15.91
C VAL A 398 -8.98 8.80 -15.45
N ILE A 399 -7.91 8.77 -16.24
CA ILE A 399 -6.74 7.92 -15.98
C ILE A 399 -5.77 8.65 -15.04
N PRO A 400 -5.25 8.02 -13.96
CA PRO A 400 -4.30 8.67 -13.06
C PRO A 400 -3.02 9.09 -13.80
N SER A 401 -2.58 10.34 -13.61
CA SER A 401 -1.35 10.87 -14.21
C SER A 401 -0.42 11.47 -13.15
N GLY A 402 0.87 11.12 -13.22
CA GLY A 402 1.88 11.56 -12.24
C GLY A 402 1.47 11.27 -10.79
N ALA A 403 1.50 12.26 -9.91
CA ALA A 403 1.09 12.10 -8.51
C ALA A 403 -0.44 12.18 -8.27
N LYS A 404 -1.24 12.63 -9.26
CA LYS A 404 -2.68 12.86 -9.07
C LYS A 404 -3.48 11.58 -9.29
N ASP A 405 -4.28 11.21 -8.29
CA ASP A 405 -5.24 10.10 -8.35
C ASP A 405 -6.54 10.50 -7.60
N PRO A 406 -7.40 11.33 -8.23
CA PRO A 406 -8.54 11.94 -7.57
C PRO A 406 -9.62 10.92 -7.14
N PHE A 407 -9.70 9.76 -7.80
CA PHE A 407 -10.67 8.70 -7.51
C PHE A 407 -10.04 7.49 -6.81
N GLY A 408 -8.75 7.53 -6.48
CA GLY A 408 -8.07 6.44 -5.78
C GLY A 408 -7.94 5.15 -6.60
N LEU A 409 -7.84 5.24 -7.93
CA LEU A 409 -7.75 4.10 -8.83
C LEU A 409 -6.54 3.21 -8.55
N ARG A 410 -5.41 3.76 -8.08
CA ARG A 410 -4.25 2.95 -7.67
C ARG A 410 -4.58 2.06 -6.48
N ARG A 411 -5.31 2.60 -5.51
CA ARG A 411 -5.78 1.85 -4.34
C ARG A 411 -6.80 0.80 -4.76
N ALA A 412 -7.73 1.15 -5.65
CA ALA A 412 -8.72 0.20 -6.19
C ALA A 412 -8.04 -0.97 -6.93
N ALA A 413 -7.02 -0.69 -7.75
CA ALA A 413 -6.26 -1.71 -8.46
C ALA A 413 -5.45 -2.62 -7.53
N ILE A 414 -4.80 -2.07 -6.48
CA ILE A 414 -4.16 -2.89 -5.43
C ILE A 414 -5.22 -3.76 -4.74
N GLY A 415 -6.35 -3.18 -4.35
CA GLY A 415 -7.48 -3.92 -3.78
C GLY A 415 -8.15 -4.89 -4.76
N THR A 416 -7.84 -4.87 -6.06
CA THR A 416 -8.35 -5.86 -7.00
C THR A 416 -7.45 -7.09 -7.01
N VAL A 417 -6.13 -6.90 -7.03
CA VAL A 417 -5.16 -8.00 -7.15
C VAL A 417 -4.81 -8.63 -5.80
N GLN A 418 -4.77 -7.85 -4.72
CA GLN A 418 -4.32 -8.31 -3.40
C GLN A 418 -5.25 -9.35 -2.75
N PRO A 419 -6.59 -9.24 -2.85
CA PRO A 419 -7.49 -10.27 -2.30
C PRO A 419 -7.43 -11.62 -3.03
N LEU A 420 -6.94 -11.63 -4.28
CA LEU A 420 -6.87 -12.83 -5.10
C LEU A 420 -5.63 -13.68 -4.79
N ILE A 421 -4.56 -13.04 -4.30
CA ILE A 421 -3.36 -13.73 -3.84
C ILE A 421 -3.49 -14.12 -2.35
N SER A 422 -2.57 -14.93 -1.84
CA SER A 422 -2.41 -15.13 -0.39
C SER A 422 -1.44 -14.09 0.17
N PRO A 423 -1.91 -12.94 0.70
CA PRO A 423 -1.04 -11.92 1.28
C PRO A 423 -0.40 -12.39 2.59
N PRO A 424 0.70 -11.74 3.04
CA PRO A 424 1.36 -12.01 4.32
C PRO A 424 0.46 -11.82 5.55
N SER A 425 -0.73 -11.21 5.39
CA SER A 425 -1.68 -10.91 6.47
C SER A 425 -2.42 -12.14 7.04
N GLY A 426 -2.11 -13.35 6.56
CA GLY A 426 -2.60 -14.61 7.14
C GLY A 426 -3.99 -15.07 6.68
N VAL A 427 -4.56 -14.43 5.66
CA VAL A 427 -5.82 -14.82 5.01
C VAL A 427 -5.46 -15.45 3.68
N GLU A 428 -5.58 -16.77 3.58
CA GLU A 428 -5.26 -17.50 2.35
C GLU A 428 -6.51 -17.62 1.48
N HIS A 429 -6.56 -16.81 0.42
CA HIS A 429 -7.62 -16.88 -0.59
C HIS A 429 -7.20 -17.73 -1.78
N ASP A 430 -5.95 -17.57 -2.28
CA ASP A 430 -5.38 -18.25 -3.47
C ASP A 430 -6.43 -18.51 -4.57
N LEU A 431 -7.08 -17.45 -5.03
CA LEU A 431 -8.25 -17.52 -5.90
C LEU A 431 -7.86 -17.31 -7.36
N ASP A 432 -7.95 -18.37 -8.16
CA ASP A 432 -7.82 -18.25 -9.61
C ASP A 432 -8.88 -17.33 -10.19
N PHE A 433 -8.45 -16.33 -10.95
CA PHE A 433 -9.33 -15.27 -11.44
C PHE A 433 -8.72 -14.60 -12.68
N ASP A 434 -9.41 -14.67 -13.82
CA ASP A 434 -8.97 -14.02 -15.05
C ASP A 434 -9.44 -12.56 -15.11
N LEU A 435 -8.52 -11.63 -14.88
CA LEU A 435 -8.78 -10.19 -14.94
C LEU A 435 -9.30 -9.73 -16.30
N ARG A 436 -8.93 -10.38 -17.41
CA ARG A 436 -9.45 -10.02 -18.73
C ARG A 436 -10.95 -10.28 -18.81
N ALA A 437 -11.39 -11.47 -18.42
CA ALA A 437 -12.80 -11.82 -18.41
C ALA A 437 -13.60 -10.89 -17.49
N ALA A 438 -13.06 -10.55 -16.31
CA ALA A 438 -13.72 -9.62 -15.40
C ALA A 438 -13.84 -8.19 -15.99
N ILE A 439 -12.81 -7.71 -16.70
CA ILE A 439 -12.85 -6.43 -17.43
C ILE A 439 -13.89 -6.48 -18.54
N GLU A 440 -13.98 -7.56 -19.31
CA GLU A 440 -14.98 -7.74 -20.36
C GLU A 440 -16.41 -7.72 -19.81
N HIS A 441 -16.67 -8.47 -18.74
CA HIS A 441 -17.99 -8.46 -18.08
C HIS A 441 -18.35 -7.07 -17.56
N SER A 442 -17.40 -6.36 -16.93
CA SER A 442 -17.64 -5.00 -16.46
C SER A 442 -17.88 -4.02 -17.61
N ALA A 443 -17.11 -4.12 -18.69
CA ALA A 443 -17.25 -3.29 -19.89
C ALA A 443 -18.66 -3.37 -20.50
N ALA A 444 -19.26 -4.57 -20.52
CA ALA A 444 -20.63 -4.77 -21.00
C ALA A 444 -21.71 -4.08 -20.14
N THR A 445 -21.39 -3.69 -18.90
CA THR A 445 -22.32 -2.99 -17.99
C THR A 445 -22.18 -1.47 -18.01
N GLN A 446 -21.09 -0.94 -18.58
CA GLN A 446 -20.81 0.50 -18.55
C GLN A 446 -21.75 1.30 -19.45
N PRO A 447 -22.10 2.55 -19.08
CA PRO A 447 -22.92 3.43 -19.91
C PRO A 447 -22.11 4.07 -21.07
N LEU A 448 -20.81 3.83 -21.12
CA LEU A 448 -19.88 4.34 -22.13
C LEU A 448 -19.27 3.16 -22.90
N PRO A 449 -18.95 3.33 -24.20
CA PRO A 449 -18.22 2.32 -24.95
C PRO A 449 -16.82 2.14 -24.35
N VAL A 450 -16.42 0.89 -24.16
CA VAL A 450 -15.08 0.52 -23.67
C VAL A 450 -14.34 -0.18 -24.81
N SER A 451 -13.39 0.52 -25.44
CA SER A 451 -12.59 -0.04 -26.53
C SER A 451 -11.58 -1.07 -26.02
N ASP A 452 -11.10 -1.94 -26.92
CA ASP A 452 -10.08 -2.94 -26.56
C ASP A 452 -8.76 -2.29 -26.11
N GLU A 453 -8.44 -1.10 -26.63
CA GLU A 453 -7.31 -0.30 -26.15
C GLU A 453 -7.47 0.08 -24.67
N VAL A 454 -8.67 0.52 -24.27
CA VAL A 454 -8.96 0.85 -22.86
C VAL A 454 -8.86 -0.39 -21.98
N LYS A 455 -9.39 -1.53 -22.43
CA LYS A 455 -9.29 -2.79 -21.69
C LYS A 455 -7.83 -3.22 -21.50
N ALA A 456 -7.00 -3.09 -22.54
CA ALA A 456 -5.57 -3.36 -22.48
C ALA A 456 -4.85 -2.43 -21.49
N GLN A 457 -5.16 -1.12 -21.51
CA GLN A 457 -4.63 -0.15 -20.55
C GLN A 457 -5.00 -0.49 -19.09
N ILE A 458 -6.22 -0.95 -18.85
CA ILE A 458 -6.66 -1.38 -17.50
C ILE A 458 -5.89 -2.61 -17.05
N LEU A 459 -5.71 -3.60 -17.94
CA LEU A 459 -4.94 -4.80 -17.63
C LEU A 459 -3.47 -4.46 -17.34
N GLU A 460 -2.86 -3.56 -18.11
CA GLU A 460 -1.50 -3.07 -17.86
C GLU A 460 -1.41 -2.33 -16.52
N PHE A 461 -2.42 -1.51 -16.20
CA PHE A 461 -2.50 -0.80 -14.93
C PHE A 461 -2.58 -1.75 -13.72
N LEU A 462 -3.40 -2.80 -13.82
CA LEU A 462 -3.50 -3.87 -12.82
C LEU A 462 -2.20 -4.68 -12.71
N THR A 463 -1.59 -5.03 -13.85
CA THR A 463 -0.28 -5.70 -13.91
C THR A 463 0.79 -4.88 -13.18
N GLY A 464 0.80 -3.56 -13.41
CA GLY A 464 1.69 -2.65 -12.71
C GLY A 464 1.47 -2.61 -11.19
N ARG A 465 0.25 -2.80 -10.70
CA ARG A 465 0.00 -2.91 -9.24
C ARG A 465 0.38 -4.28 -8.70
N LEU A 466 0.10 -5.36 -9.42
CA LEU A 466 0.51 -6.71 -9.05
C LEU A 466 2.03 -6.82 -8.92
N ARG A 467 2.78 -6.20 -9.84
CA ARG A 467 4.24 -6.05 -9.74
C ARG A 467 4.68 -5.46 -8.41
N VAL A 468 4.11 -4.30 -8.03
CA VAL A 468 4.46 -3.64 -6.75
C VAL A 468 4.16 -4.55 -5.57
N VAL A 469 2.99 -5.19 -5.54
CA VAL A 469 2.61 -6.10 -4.45
C VAL A 469 3.59 -7.26 -4.33
N LEU A 470 3.97 -7.89 -5.45
CA LEU A 470 4.92 -9.02 -5.44
C LEU A 470 6.35 -8.58 -5.03
N THR A 471 6.79 -7.39 -5.45
CA THR A 471 8.10 -6.84 -5.05
C THR A 471 8.12 -6.48 -3.55
N GLU A 472 7.04 -5.91 -3.01
CA GLU A 472 6.91 -5.61 -1.57
C GLU A 472 6.90 -6.87 -0.71
N MET A 473 6.48 -8.02 -1.27
CA MET A 473 6.62 -9.33 -0.62
C MET A 473 8.07 -9.86 -0.61
N GLY A 474 9.02 -9.12 -1.19
CA GLY A 474 10.46 -9.45 -1.18
C GLY A 474 10.94 -10.28 -2.37
N PHE A 475 10.12 -10.47 -3.42
CA PHE A 475 10.55 -11.17 -4.63
C PHE A 475 11.42 -10.27 -5.52
N ARG A 476 12.43 -10.88 -6.16
CA ARG A 476 13.33 -10.18 -7.09
C ARG A 476 12.55 -9.64 -8.30
N TYR A 477 12.93 -8.45 -8.77
CA TYR A 477 12.21 -7.77 -9.85
C TYR A 477 12.20 -8.57 -11.16
N ASP A 478 13.32 -9.19 -11.52
CA ASP A 478 13.51 -9.93 -12.78
C ASP A 478 12.65 -11.20 -12.82
N VAL A 479 12.56 -11.90 -11.69
CA VAL A 479 11.67 -13.06 -11.50
C VAL A 479 10.21 -12.66 -11.60
N VAL A 480 9.83 -11.52 -11.01
CA VAL A 480 8.47 -10.99 -11.11
C VAL A 480 8.14 -10.63 -12.56
N GLU A 481 9.02 -9.92 -13.27
CA GLU A 481 8.82 -9.56 -14.67
C GLU A 481 8.69 -10.77 -15.58
N ALA A 482 9.50 -11.81 -15.37
CA ALA A 482 9.45 -13.03 -16.17
C ALA A 482 8.07 -13.68 -16.12
N VAL A 483 7.44 -13.74 -14.94
CA VAL A 483 6.12 -14.33 -14.77
C VAL A 483 5.01 -13.40 -15.28
N LEU A 484 5.05 -12.12 -14.89
CA LEU A 484 3.99 -11.16 -15.24
C LEU A 484 3.90 -10.92 -16.76
N ALA A 485 5.01 -11.01 -17.48
CA ALA A 485 5.00 -10.91 -18.95
C ALA A 485 4.13 -11.99 -19.64
N ALA A 486 3.91 -13.14 -19.00
CA ALA A 486 3.14 -14.24 -19.57
C ALA A 486 1.74 -14.40 -18.97
N GLN A 487 1.59 -14.23 -17.65
CA GLN A 487 0.37 -14.62 -16.94
C GLN A 487 -0.20 -13.59 -15.95
N ALA A 488 0.15 -12.30 -16.08
CA ALA A 488 -0.36 -11.24 -15.18
C ALA A 488 -1.89 -11.10 -15.10
N HIS A 489 -2.62 -11.66 -16.06
CA HIS A 489 -4.08 -11.71 -16.06
C HIS A 489 -4.66 -12.56 -14.92
N ASN A 490 -3.90 -13.49 -14.34
CA ASN A 490 -4.30 -14.26 -13.17
C ASN A 490 -3.32 -13.97 -12.01
N PRO A 491 -3.71 -13.11 -11.04
CA PRO A 491 -2.86 -12.75 -9.91
C PRO A 491 -2.43 -13.93 -9.03
N ALA A 492 -3.33 -14.87 -8.74
CA ALA A 492 -3.04 -16.03 -7.91
C ALA A 492 -2.03 -16.96 -8.59
N ALA A 493 -2.28 -17.32 -9.85
CA ALA A 493 -1.34 -18.11 -10.65
C ALA A 493 0.02 -17.43 -10.79
N SER A 494 0.05 -16.12 -11.02
CA SER A 494 1.29 -15.33 -11.05
C SER A 494 2.06 -15.42 -9.74
N ALA A 495 1.39 -15.29 -8.59
CA ALA A 495 2.04 -15.40 -7.29
C ALA A 495 2.62 -16.81 -7.04
N ARG A 496 1.89 -17.87 -7.42
CA ARG A 496 2.38 -19.26 -7.34
C ARG A 496 3.59 -19.47 -8.26
N ALA A 497 3.53 -18.98 -9.50
CA ALA A 497 4.62 -19.08 -10.47
C ALA A 497 5.88 -18.32 -10.02
N VAL A 498 5.74 -17.11 -9.45
CA VAL A 498 6.87 -16.37 -8.89
C VAL A 498 7.53 -17.16 -7.76
N LYS A 499 6.75 -17.68 -6.81
CA LYS A 499 7.28 -18.52 -5.72
C LYS A 499 8.05 -19.73 -6.24
N ALA A 500 7.50 -20.43 -7.25
CA ALA A 500 8.16 -21.56 -7.89
C ALA A 500 9.47 -21.13 -8.57
N LEU A 501 9.46 -20.06 -9.37
CA LEU A 501 10.64 -19.60 -10.10
C LEU A 501 11.76 -19.14 -9.16
N VAL A 502 11.42 -18.51 -8.02
CA VAL A 502 12.40 -18.18 -6.96
C VAL A 502 13.10 -19.42 -6.43
N ALA A 503 12.38 -20.54 -6.24
CA ALA A 503 12.99 -21.78 -5.77
C ALA A 503 13.97 -22.37 -6.80
N TRP A 504 13.64 -22.27 -8.09
CA TRP A 504 14.51 -22.74 -9.18
C TRP A 504 15.78 -21.90 -9.35
N VAL A 505 15.65 -20.57 -9.32
CA VAL A 505 16.80 -19.65 -9.47
C VAL A 505 17.85 -19.84 -8.36
N LYS A 506 17.47 -20.42 -7.21
CA LYS A 506 18.38 -20.70 -6.09
C LYS A 506 19.14 -22.04 -6.21
N ARG A 507 18.81 -22.88 -7.20
CA ARG A 507 19.47 -24.19 -7.36
C ARG A 507 20.89 -24.04 -7.90
N SER A 508 21.76 -24.99 -7.56
CA SER A 508 23.15 -25.01 -8.04
C SER A 508 23.28 -25.28 -9.54
N ASP A 509 22.29 -25.94 -10.14
CA ASP A 509 22.23 -26.28 -11.56
C ASP A 509 21.43 -25.27 -12.40
N TRP A 510 21.04 -24.12 -11.83
CA TRP A 510 20.24 -23.11 -12.51
C TRP A 510 20.92 -22.52 -13.75
N THR A 511 22.20 -22.14 -13.65
CA THR A 511 22.91 -21.47 -14.76
C THR A 511 22.94 -22.32 -16.04
N PRO A 512 23.35 -23.61 -16.01
CA PRO A 512 23.28 -24.46 -17.20
C PRO A 512 21.86 -24.62 -17.78
N ILE A 513 20.84 -24.69 -16.92
CA ILE A 513 19.44 -24.80 -17.35
C ILE A 513 19.01 -23.55 -18.10
N LEU A 514 19.27 -22.37 -17.52
CA LEU A 514 18.93 -21.09 -18.13
C LEU A 514 19.68 -20.88 -19.44
N ASP A 515 21.00 -21.14 -19.47
CA ASP A 515 21.84 -20.92 -20.65
C ASP A 515 21.41 -21.79 -21.84
N GLY A 516 21.16 -23.08 -21.60
CA GLY A 516 20.70 -24.02 -22.63
C GLY A 516 19.36 -23.58 -23.23
N TYR A 517 18.42 -23.19 -22.39
CA TYR A 517 17.12 -22.67 -22.83
C TYR A 517 17.24 -21.31 -23.55
N ALA A 518 18.03 -20.39 -22.99
CA ALA A 518 18.23 -19.05 -23.53
C ALA A 518 18.84 -19.10 -24.93
N ARG A 519 19.76 -20.03 -25.19
CA ARG A 519 20.34 -20.26 -26.51
C ARG A 519 19.27 -20.59 -27.55
N CYS A 520 18.32 -21.47 -27.21
CA CYS A 520 17.19 -21.79 -28.11
C CYS A 520 16.36 -20.54 -28.42
N VAL A 521 15.94 -19.80 -27.39
CA VAL A 521 15.08 -18.61 -27.56
C VAL A 521 15.80 -17.48 -28.32
N ARG A 522 17.08 -17.22 -28.03
CA ARG A 522 17.88 -16.17 -28.69
C ARG A 522 18.04 -16.44 -30.20
N ILE A 523 18.23 -17.70 -30.60
CA ILE A 523 18.32 -18.09 -32.01
C ILE A 523 17.00 -17.84 -32.73
N ILE A 524 15.87 -18.24 -32.14
CA ILE A 524 14.54 -18.01 -32.71
C ILE A 524 14.23 -16.52 -32.85
N ARG A 525 14.55 -15.70 -31.83
CA ARG A 525 14.39 -14.24 -31.90
C ARG A 525 15.23 -13.62 -33.01
N SER A 526 16.48 -14.07 -33.17
CA SER A 526 17.39 -13.56 -34.20
C SER A 526 16.95 -13.93 -35.61
N ALA A 527 16.33 -15.11 -35.78
CA ALA A 527 15.80 -15.59 -37.05
C ALA A 527 14.50 -14.90 -37.50
N LYS A 528 13.88 -14.05 -36.65
CA LYS A 528 12.64 -13.29 -36.94
C LYS A 528 11.51 -14.16 -37.52
N ILE A 529 11.37 -15.37 -37.01
CA ILE A 529 10.38 -16.33 -37.49
C ILE A 529 9.01 -15.91 -36.96
N SER A 530 8.09 -15.60 -37.87
CA SER A 530 6.71 -15.19 -37.56
C SER A 530 5.69 -16.33 -37.68
N GLU A 531 6.08 -17.48 -38.24
CA GLU A 531 5.21 -18.63 -38.52
C GLU A 531 5.60 -19.86 -37.69
N GLN A 532 4.62 -20.69 -37.31
CA GLN A 532 4.88 -21.97 -36.67
C GLN A 532 5.48 -22.95 -37.69
N LEU A 533 6.79 -23.20 -37.55
CA LEU A 533 7.48 -24.18 -38.36
C LEU A 533 7.20 -25.59 -37.85
N SER A 534 6.87 -26.50 -38.77
CA SER A 534 6.72 -27.93 -38.48
C SER A 534 8.05 -28.66 -38.64
N VAL A 535 8.39 -29.52 -37.69
CA VAL A 535 9.56 -30.40 -37.79
C VAL A 535 9.26 -31.55 -38.75
N ASN A 536 10.19 -31.85 -39.64
CA ASN A 536 10.16 -32.99 -40.56
C ASN A 536 11.33 -33.94 -40.22
N SER A 537 11.00 -35.14 -39.75
CA SER A 537 11.99 -36.15 -39.34
C SER A 537 12.85 -36.68 -40.50
N ASP A 538 12.34 -36.62 -41.73
CA ASP A 538 13.05 -37.12 -42.92
C ASP A 538 14.19 -36.18 -43.34
N GLN A 539 14.20 -34.95 -42.82
CA GLN A 539 15.20 -33.93 -43.11
C GLN A 539 16.33 -33.86 -42.06
N PHE A 540 16.36 -34.79 -41.09
CA PHE A 540 17.45 -34.86 -40.11
C PHE A 540 18.73 -35.42 -40.73
N ILE A 541 19.81 -34.67 -40.61
CA ILE A 541 21.12 -35.07 -41.11
C ILE A 541 21.91 -35.71 -39.97
N ASP A 542 22.09 -34.99 -38.87
CA ASP A 542 22.90 -35.45 -37.73
C ASP A 542 22.08 -36.33 -36.76
N GLU A 543 22.77 -37.19 -36.01
CA GLU A 543 22.16 -37.98 -34.93
C GLU A 543 21.65 -37.07 -33.80
N ALA A 544 22.34 -35.97 -33.51
CA ALA A 544 21.92 -35.04 -32.47
C ALA A 544 20.59 -34.32 -32.77
N GLU A 545 20.19 -34.20 -34.04
CA GLU A 545 18.86 -33.71 -34.44
C GLU A 545 17.77 -34.72 -34.05
N ARG A 546 18.05 -36.01 -34.27
CA ARG A 546 17.14 -37.13 -33.93
C ARG A 546 17.00 -37.28 -32.42
N ASP A 547 18.11 -37.17 -31.68
CA ASP A 547 18.12 -37.29 -30.22
C ASP A 547 17.31 -36.18 -29.55
N LEU A 548 17.49 -34.92 -29.99
CA LEU A 548 16.72 -33.79 -29.47
C LEU A 548 15.23 -33.93 -29.82
N TYR A 549 14.90 -34.36 -31.04
CA TYR A 549 13.52 -34.60 -31.44
C TYR A 549 12.87 -35.75 -30.64
N ALA A 550 13.60 -36.84 -30.38
CA ALA A 550 13.11 -37.95 -29.57
C ALA A 550 12.87 -37.52 -28.12
N ALA A 551 13.78 -36.72 -27.55
CA ALA A 551 13.63 -36.16 -26.20
C ALA A 551 12.47 -35.16 -26.09
N LEU A 552 12.17 -34.42 -27.16
CA LEU A 552 10.99 -33.56 -27.23
C LEU A 552 9.69 -34.36 -27.43
N SER A 553 9.75 -35.42 -28.23
CA SER A 553 8.58 -36.27 -28.53
C SER A 553 8.17 -37.17 -27.35
N SER A 554 9.06 -37.40 -26.38
CA SER A 554 8.74 -38.09 -25.13
C SER A 554 8.01 -37.22 -24.11
N ILE A 555 7.79 -35.94 -24.41
CA ILE A 555 7.00 -35.02 -23.59
C ILE A 555 5.53 -35.16 -23.99
N ASP A 556 4.77 -35.90 -23.18
CA ASP A 556 3.38 -36.24 -23.49
C ASP A 556 2.39 -35.05 -23.43
N HIS A 557 2.79 -33.93 -22.83
CA HIS A 557 1.93 -32.75 -22.64
C HIS A 557 2.74 -31.46 -22.55
N ARG A 558 2.13 -30.33 -22.91
CA ARG A 558 2.74 -29.02 -22.66
C ARG A 558 2.78 -28.75 -21.14
N PRO A 559 3.89 -28.19 -20.62
CA PRO A 559 3.93 -27.81 -19.22
C PRO A 559 2.80 -26.81 -18.90
N SER A 560 2.28 -26.89 -17.69
CA SER A 560 1.24 -25.99 -17.16
C SER A 560 1.74 -25.09 -16.04
N SER A 561 2.92 -25.40 -15.48
CA SER A 561 3.50 -24.68 -14.35
C SER A 561 5.00 -24.43 -14.54
N ILE A 562 5.56 -23.51 -13.74
CA ILE A 562 7.01 -23.25 -13.71
C ILE A 562 7.80 -24.51 -13.34
N ASN A 563 7.29 -25.32 -12.41
CA ASN A 563 7.98 -26.53 -11.98
C ASN A 563 8.04 -27.58 -13.08
N GLU A 564 6.93 -27.81 -13.78
CA GLU A 564 6.89 -28.74 -14.92
C GLU A 564 7.77 -28.24 -16.07
N LEU A 565 7.64 -26.95 -16.43
CA LEU A 565 8.46 -26.32 -17.46
C LEU A 565 9.95 -26.54 -17.19
N LEU A 566 10.43 -26.16 -16.01
CA LEU A 566 11.84 -26.19 -15.70
C LEU A 566 12.36 -27.62 -15.46
N ALA A 567 11.51 -28.55 -14.99
CA ALA A 567 11.86 -29.96 -14.92
C ALA A 567 12.04 -30.57 -16.32
N ILE A 568 11.13 -30.27 -17.24
CA ILE A 568 11.24 -30.69 -18.64
C ILE A 568 12.50 -30.10 -19.27
N VAL A 569 12.73 -28.78 -19.14
CA VAL A 569 13.92 -28.13 -19.69
C VAL A 569 15.19 -28.76 -19.13
N ALA A 570 15.26 -29.04 -17.82
CA ALA A 570 16.41 -29.70 -17.20
C ALA A 570 16.70 -31.09 -17.81
N ILE A 571 15.67 -31.88 -18.12
CA ILE A 571 15.80 -33.18 -18.79
C ILE A 571 16.31 -33.01 -20.23
N LEU A 572 15.92 -31.93 -20.92
CA LEU A 572 16.34 -31.65 -22.28
C LEU A 572 17.78 -31.12 -22.40
N ILE A 573 18.38 -30.58 -21.32
CA ILE A 573 19.71 -29.94 -21.36
C ILE A 573 20.79 -30.81 -22.01
N PRO A 574 20.96 -32.11 -21.69
CA PRO A 574 21.97 -32.94 -22.33
C PRO A 574 21.79 -33.03 -23.86
N ALA A 575 20.55 -33.19 -24.34
CA ALA A 575 20.23 -33.27 -25.77
C ALA A 575 20.39 -31.90 -26.46
N ILE A 576 20.01 -30.81 -25.79
CA ILE A 576 20.20 -29.43 -26.28
C ILE A 576 21.69 -29.13 -26.46
N ASN A 577 22.53 -29.48 -25.48
CA ASN A 577 23.97 -29.26 -25.55
C ASN A 577 24.59 -30.08 -26.69
N ALA A 578 24.29 -31.38 -26.77
CA ALA A 578 24.79 -32.25 -27.83
C ALA A 578 24.38 -31.76 -29.24
N PHE A 579 23.13 -31.30 -29.39
CA PHE A 579 22.65 -30.67 -30.61
C PHE A 579 23.50 -29.45 -30.96
N PHE A 580 23.71 -28.54 -30.01
CA PHE A 580 24.45 -27.31 -30.29
C PHE A 580 25.96 -27.48 -30.47
N ASP A 581 26.55 -28.56 -29.96
CA ASP A 581 27.96 -28.89 -30.15
C ASP A 581 28.23 -29.47 -31.54
N LYS A 582 27.26 -30.21 -32.11
CA LYS A 582 27.40 -30.92 -33.39
C LYS A 582 26.68 -30.26 -34.56
N VAL A 583 25.64 -29.47 -34.29
CA VAL A 583 24.70 -28.98 -35.31
C VAL A 583 24.74 -27.46 -35.43
N LEU A 584 25.08 -26.98 -36.63
CA LEU A 584 24.93 -25.56 -36.98
C LEU A 584 23.48 -25.25 -37.39
N VAL A 585 22.77 -24.49 -36.56
CA VAL A 585 21.35 -24.17 -36.80
C VAL A 585 21.17 -23.32 -38.07
N MET A 586 22.04 -22.35 -38.30
CA MET A 586 22.03 -21.49 -39.49
C MET A 586 22.73 -22.19 -40.66
N ALA A 587 22.18 -23.33 -41.10
CA ALA A 587 22.72 -24.10 -42.22
C ALA A 587 22.58 -23.33 -43.56
N ASP A 588 23.46 -23.63 -44.51
CA ASP A 588 23.41 -23.04 -45.86
C ASP A 588 22.17 -23.50 -46.64
N ASP A 589 21.79 -24.78 -46.49
CA ASP A 589 20.57 -25.33 -47.07
C ASP A 589 19.33 -24.74 -46.35
N PRO A 590 18.45 -24.03 -47.09
CA PRO A 590 17.25 -23.44 -46.52
C PRO A 590 16.29 -24.44 -45.85
N ALA A 591 16.15 -25.65 -46.39
CA ALA A 591 15.23 -26.66 -45.86
C ALA A 591 15.75 -27.21 -44.52
N VAL A 592 17.04 -27.55 -44.47
CA VAL A 592 17.71 -28.02 -43.24
C VAL A 592 17.69 -26.94 -42.17
N ARG A 593 17.98 -25.69 -42.53
CA ARG A 593 17.90 -24.55 -41.61
C ARG A 593 16.49 -24.37 -41.04
N GLN A 594 15.46 -24.44 -41.89
CA GLN A 594 14.08 -24.30 -41.46
C GLN A 594 13.68 -25.42 -40.49
N ASN A 595 14.09 -26.67 -40.77
CA ASN A 595 13.80 -27.81 -39.91
C ASN A 595 14.50 -27.71 -38.53
N ARG A 596 15.77 -27.28 -38.50
CA ARG A 596 16.52 -27.04 -37.26
C ARG A 596 15.93 -25.88 -36.44
N LEU A 597 15.49 -24.82 -37.10
CA LEU A 597 14.77 -23.72 -36.45
C LEU A 597 13.41 -24.17 -35.91
N ALA A 598 12.70 -25.06 -36.60
CA ALA A 598 11.47 -25.67 -36.09
C ALA A 598 11.72 -26.46 -34.79
N LEU A 599 12.78 -27.26 -34.76
CA LEU A 599 13.16 -28.08 -33.61
C LEU A 599 13.53 -27.23 -32.38
N VAL A 600 14.39 -26.22 -32.58
CA VAL A 600 14.75 -25.25 -31.54
C VAL A 600 13.53 -24.42 -31.10
N GLY A 601 12.63 -24.12 -32.03
CA GLY A 601 11.37 -23.42 -31.78
C GLY A 601 10.42 -24.19 -30.86
N GLN A 602 10.40 -25.52 -30.94
CA GLN A 602 9.61 -26.34 -30.01
C GLN A 602 10.08 -26.18 -28.56
N VAL A 603 11.41 -26.18 -28.34
CA VAL A 603 12.00 -25.90 -27.01
C VAL A 603 11.63 -24.49 -26.56
N ALA A 604 11.85 -23.48 -27.40
CA ALA A 604 11.59 -22.07 -27.06
C ALA A 604 10.10 -21.77 -26.76
N ASN A 605 9.18 -22.57 -27.30
CA ASN A 605 7.75 -22.43 -27.07
C ASN A 605 7.25 -23.14 -25.79
N LEU A 606 8.09 -23.90 -25.08
CA LEU A 606 7.70 -24.58 -23.85
C LEU A 606 7.24 -23.59 -22.76
N SER A 607 7.83 -22.39 -22.68
CA SER A 607 7.47 -21.41 -21.66
C SER A 607 6.24 -20.54 -22.00
N ALA A 608 5.63 -20.74 -23.17
CA ALA A 608 4.52 -19.94 -23.64
C ALA A 608 3.33 -19.98 -22.66
N GLY A 609 2.86 -18.80 -22.24
CA GLY A 609 1.78 -18.67 -21.26
C GLY A 609 2.17 -18.92 -19.80
N ILE A 610 3.41 -19.34 -19.52
CA ILE A 610 3.91 -19.60 -18.16
C ILE A 610 4.86 -18.49 -17.71
N ALA A 611 5.93 -18.24 -18.47
CA ALA A 611 6.90 -17.18 -18.17
C ALA A 611 7.71 -16.79 -19.40
N ASP A 612 8.09 -15.52 -19.47
CA ASP A 612 9.13 -15.03 -20.35
C ASP A 612 10.46 -15.03 -19.58
N LEU A 613 11.18 -16.15 -19.63
CA LEU A 613 12.48 -16.30 -18.96
C LEU A 613 13.54 -15.29 -19.47
N SER A 614 13.29 -14.61 -20.59
CA SER A 614 14.20 -13.58 -21.10
C SER A 614 14.27 -12.30 -20.26
N LYS A 615 13.38 -12.17 -19.29
CA LYS A 615 13.38 -11.07 -18.32
C LYS A 615 14.32 -11.32 -17.14
N LEU A 616 14.84 -12.54 -16.99
CA LEU A 616 15.74 -12.91 -15.89
C LEU A 616 17.14 -12.35 -16.11
N GLU A 617 17.80 -11.96 -15.01
CA GLU A 617 19.22 -11.61 -15.06
C GLU A 617 20.07 -12.84 -15.43
N GLY A 618 21.00 -12.66 -16.36
CA GLY A 618 21.83 -13.73 -16.90
C GLY A 618 21.26 -14.44 -18.13
N PHE A 619 20.05 -14.09 -18.58
CA PHE A 619 19.46 -14.65 -19.80
C PHE A 619 20.17 -14.24 -21.08
#